data_AF-A0A920I1B2-F1
#
_entry.id   AF-A0A920I1B2-F1
#
_cell.length_a   1.000
_cell.length_b   1.000
_cell.length_c   1.000
_cell.angle_alpha   90.00
_cell.angle_beta   90.00
_cell.angle_gamma   90.00
#
_symmetry.space_group_name_H-M   'P 1'
#
loop_
_entity.id
_entity.type
_entity.pdbx_description
1 polymer ?
#
loop_
_entity_poly.entity_id
_entity_poly.type
_entity_poly.pdbx_seq_one_letter_code
_entity_poly.pdbx_strand_id
1 'polypeptide(L)' 'MVRVGGIKYTCSPKNEMGKRISNLRMVSTDKPLEASKKYIVGGWGSINPNVDGPPIYSLLEKLYFK' A
#
# COMPACT_ATOMS: atom_id res chain seq x y z
N MET A 1 -8.40 6.34 5.87
CA MET A 1 -6.99 5.94 5.72
C MET A 1 -6.95 4.58 5.04
N VAL A 2 -6.28 4.48 3.88
CA VAL A 2 -6.09 3.19 3.18
C VAL A 2 -5.04 2.38 3.96
N ARG A 3 -5.30 1.09 4.19
CA ARG A 3 -4.29 0.19 4.77
C ARG A 3 -3.35 -0.25 3.65
N VAL A 4 -2.05 -0.18 3.88
CA VAL A 4 -1.02 -0.52 2.89
C VAL A 4 -0.14 -1.61 3.47
N GLY A 5 -0.01 -2.73 2.76
CA GLY A 5 0.94 -3.78 3.06
C GLY A 5 2.29 -3.54 2.39
N GLY A 6 3.35 -4.17 2.90
CA GLY A 6 4.69 -4.11 2.28
C GLY A 6 5.56 -2.91 2.68
N ILE A 7 5.01 -1.95 3.43
CA ILE A 7 5.76 -0.80 3.99
C ILE A 7 5.61 -0.72 5.51
N LYS A 8 6.67 -0.25 6.16
CA LYS A 8 6.69 0.20 7.57
C LYS A 8 6.72 1.72 7.59
N TYR A 9 6.07 2.33 8.56
CA TYR A 9 6.08 3.78 8.77
C TYR A 9 5.76 4.11 10.22
N THR A 10 6.17 5.30 10.65
CA THR A 10 5.72 5.92 11.90
C THR A 10 4.55 6.86 11.60
N CYS A 11 3.49 6.77 12.40
CA CYS A 11 2.31 7.63 12.30
C CYS A 11 2.21 8.52 13.54
N SER A 12 2.16 9.83 13.34
CA SER A 12 1.97 10.86 14.37
C SER A 12 0.65 11.60 14.10
N PRO A 13 -0.52 11.07 14.53
CA PRO A 13 -1.83 11.57 14.12
C PRO A 13 -2.13 13.00 14.55
N LYS A 14 -1.56 13.44 15.68
CA LYS A 14 -1.73 14.78 16.23
C LYS A 14 -0.90 15.85 15.52
N ASN A 15 -0.03 15.47 14.57
CA ASN A 15 0.79 16.41 13.84
C ASN A 15 0.01 17.12 12.73
N GLU A 16 0.57 18.23 12.23
CA GLU A 16 0.05 18.98 11.10
C GLU A 16 -0.10 18.09 9.85
N MET A 17 -1.04 18.47 8.98
CA MET A 17 -1.20 17.80 7.68
C MET A 17 0.11 17.85 6.88
N GLY A 18 0.43 16.76 6.19
CA GLY A 18 1.72 16.60 5.49
C GLY A 18 2.87 16.13 6.38
N LYS A 19 2.76 16.17 7.72
CA LYS A 19 3.83 15.78 8.67
C LYS A 19 3.46 14.59 9.56
N ARG A 20 2.39 13.86 9.23
CA ARG A 20 1.88 12.74 10.06
C ARG A 20 2.60 11.42 9.81
N ILE A 21 3.25 11.23 8.66
CA ILE A 21 3.88 9.96 8.27
C ILE A 21 5.38 10.19 8.10
N SER A 22 6.19 9.36 8.76
CA SER A 22 7.65 9.39 8.67
C SER A 22 8.24 7.98 8.67
N ASN A 23 9.57 7.85 8.48
CA ASN A 23 10.29 6.58 8.52
C ASN A 23 9.74 5.51 7.56
N LEU A 24 9.34 5.91 6.35
CA LEU A 24 8.85 4.99 5.31
C LEU A 24 9.95 4.02 4.88
N ARG A 25 9.75 2.72 5.11
CA ARG A 25 10.69 1.64 4.78
C ARG A 25 10.00 0.45 4.13
N MET A 26 10.70 -0.24 3.24
CA MET A 26 10.23 -1.50 2.65
C MET A 26 10.30 -2.62 3.69
N VAL A 27 9.23 -3.38 3.88
CA VAL A 27 9.21 -4.49 4.86
C VAL A 27 10.24 -5.56 4.52
N SER A 28 10.41 -5.88 3.23
CA SER A 28 11.26 -6.97 2.76
C SER A 28 12.76 -6.71 2.88
N THR A 29 13.19 -5.44 2.83
CA THR A 29 14.62 -5.08 2.82
C THR A 29 15.02 -4.16 3.97
N ASP A 30 14.05 -3.63 4.71
CA ASP A 30 14.21 -2.61 5.74
C ASP A 30 14.87 -1.30 5.27
N LYS A 31 14.98 -1.10 3.95
CA LYS A 31 15.56 0.10 3.36
C LYS A 31 14.52 1.23 3.27
N PRO A 32 14.94 2.50 3.40
CA PRO A 32 14.07 3.65 3.15
C PRO A 32 13.47 3.61 1.75
N LEU A 33 12.25 4.13 1.59
CA LEU A 33 11.69 4.39 0.26
C LEU A 33 12.41 5.59 -0.38
N GLU A 34 12.69 5.48 -1.66
CA GLU A 34 13.34 6.51 -2.48
C GLU A 34 12.26 7.35 -3.18
N ALA A 35 12.24 8.66 -2.96
CA ALA A 35 11.20 9.53 -3.50
C ALA A 35 11.18 9.60 -5.04
N SER A 36 12.32 9.42 -5.69
CA SER A 36 12.46 9.44 -7.15
C SER A 36 12.19 8.09 -7.82
N LYS A 37 11.94 7.04 -7.04
CA LYS A 37 11.77 5.67 -7.55
C LYS A 37 10.31 5.34 -7.81
N LYS A 38 10.05 4.63 -8.91
CA LYS A 38 8.74 4.06 -9.21
C LYS A 38 8.58 2.72 -8.50
N TYR A 39 7.44 2.55 -7.85
CA TYR A 39 7.05 1.31 -7.17
C TYR A 39 5.78 0.76 -7.80
N ILE A 40 5.70 -0.56 -7.95
CA ILE A 40 4.47 -1.22 -8.36
C ILE A 40 3.56 -1.30 -7.13
N VAL A 41 2.33 -0.80 -7.26
CA VAL A 41 1.33 -0.81 -6.20
C VAL A 41 0.11 -1.58 -6.71
N GLY A 42 -0.30 -2.61 -5.98
CA GLY A 42 -1.56 -3.31 -6.19
C GLY A 42 -2.58 -2.86 -5.15
N GLY A 43 -3.84 -2.73 -5.55
CA GLY A 43 -4.94 -2.39 -4.66
C GLY A 43 -6.28 -2.86 -5.23
N TRP A 44 -7.29 -2.93 -4.37
CA TRP A 44 -8.68 -3.19 -4.76
C TRP A 44 -9.58 -2.06 -4.27
N GLY A 45 -10.79 -1.93 -4.83
CA GLY A 45 -11.72 -0.87 -4.46
C GLY A 45 -11.33 0.51 -5.02
N SER A 46 -10.80 0.54 -6.24
CA SER A 46 -10.48 1.79 -6.94
C SER A 46 -11.74 2.63 -7.17
N ILE A 47 -11.64 3.93 -6.91
CA ILE A 47 -12.66 4.92 -7.32
C ILE A 47 -12.42 5.46 -8.73
N ASN A 48 -11.24 5.20 -9.30
CA ASN A 48 -10.93 5.59 -10.68
C ASN A 48 -11.77 4.74 -11.65
N PRO A 49 -12.48 5.36 -12.60
CA PRO A 49 -13.13 4.62 -13.67
C PRO A 49 -12.05 3.93 -14.53
N ASN A 50 -12.35 2.72 -15.03
CA ASN A 50 -11.49 1.92 -15.90
C ASN A 50 -10.27 1.26 -15.22
N VAL A 51 -10.46 0.70 -14.03
CA VAL A 51 -9.47 -0.23 -13.44
C VAL A 51 -9.88 -1.67 -13.74
N ASP A 52 -9.06 -2.34 -14.54
CA ASP A 52 -9.23 -3.75 -14.87
C ASP A 52 -8.59 -4.66 -13.83
N GLY A 53 -9.26 -5.77 -13.54
CA GLY A 53 -8.76 -6.81 -12.64
C GLY A 53 -9.90 -7.73 -12.19
N PRO A 54 -9.58 -8.98 -11.80
CA PRO A 54 -10.58 -9.85 -11.23
C PRO A 54 -11.10 -9.26 -9.89
N PRO A 55 -12.32 -9.59 -9.49
CA PRO A 55 -12.78 -9.27 -8.14
C PRO A 55 -11.83 -9.82 -7.09
N ILE A 56 -11.54 -9.05 -6.04
CA ILE A 56 -10.55 -9.41 -5.02
C ILE A 56 -10.88 -10.75 -4.35
N TYR A 57 -12.16 -11.06 -4.13
CA TYR A 57 -12.59 -12.32 -3.54
C TYR A 57 -12.25 -13.53 -4.44
N SER A 58 -12.41 -13.40 -5.76
CA SER A 58 -12.02 -14.47 -6.71
C SER A 58 -10.51 -14.71 -6.72
N LEU A 59 -9.71 -13.66 -6.53
CA LEU A 59 -8.26 -13.80 -6.41
C LEU A 59 -7.86 -14.51 -5.10
N LEU A 60 -8.49 -14.13 -3.98
CA LEU A 60 -8.26 -14.76 -2.68
C LEU A 60 -8.68 -16.23 -2.68
N GLU A 61 -9.84 -16.55 -3.26
CA GLU A 61 -10.32 -17.93 -3.43
C GLU A 61 -9.25 -18.80 -4.12
N LYS A 62 -8.74 -18.34 -5.26
CA LYS A 62 -7.70 -19.04 -6.03
C LYS A 62 -6.37 -19.21 -5.28
N LEU A 63 -6.00 -18.27 -4.41
CA LEU A 63 -4.73 -18.30 -3.67
C LEU A 63 -4.79 -19.15 -2.41
N TYR A 64 -5.91 -19.10 -1.68
CA TYR A 64 -6.04 -19.67 -0.34
C TYR A 64 -6.86 -20.96 -0.26
N PHE A 65 -7.67 -21.27 -1.28
CA PHE A 65 -8.56 -22.44 -1.29
C PHE A 65 -8.22 -23.43 -2.40
N LYS A 66 -6.93 -23.59 -2.70
CA LYS A 66 -6.43 -24.74 -3.47
C LYS A 66 -6.46 -26.02 -2.67
#